data_AF-A0A8J4WAA7-F1
#
_entry.id   AF-A0A8J4WAA7-F1
#
_cell.length_a   1.000
_cell.length_b   1.000
_cell.length_c   1.000
_cell.angle_alpha   90.00
_cell.angle_beta   90.00
_cell.angle_gamma   90.00
#
_symmetry.space_group_name_H-M   'P 1'
#
loop_
_entity.id
_entity.type
_entity.pdbx_description
1 polymer ?
#
loop_
_entity_poly.entity_id
_entity_poly.type
_entity_poly.pdbx_seq_one_letter_code
_entity_poly.pdbx_strand_id
1 'polypeptide(L)'
;MDPFDTEDELVQLNDNHPAHGAWLSVQVSPTSATTTVGSVGNEAYDPGEVHTTYKDRRLEITKSTDMKKLETFFGLELETDLTKLPTKAEHNPIAWPSSYWPVYADSINYRWQKGQPSPAEKYAKAFGHDPVALMDAISKKNGVDSQTARTNCTADAVCKALNDGSVCAKRNGKTSGYCIPTWFGICHAWAPASILEAEPACAVERNGTKFEPYDIKALLTLAYDGSKIPTIFTGSRFNGNDKAPNSTDSYGRFTDDRRRDISPGYFHIAVSNVMGRFNHSFVVDITAGNEVWNQPARSFEILKLAWMTPDAAAKKFFEVEKYPFNDAATKIAVVTTRFSWIVESGVNGPLVSTGIVDKFTTSADYQYLLETDNDYQILGGEWLSGSKANHPDFMWLPASKPDNSTTTSVGLVYAEIESLLDESVSGECATSGSA
;
A
#
# COMPACT_ATOMS: atom_id res chain seq x y z
N MET A 1 -22.62 2.58 7.61
CA MET A 1 -21.30 1.96 7.60
C MET A 1 -21.08 1.36 6.23
N ASP A 2 -19.99 1.75 5.60
CA ASP A 2 -19.49 1.04 4.41
C ASP A 2 -19.14 -0.40 4.85
N PRO A 3 -19.56 -1.46 4.13
CA PRO A 3 -19.19 -2.84 4.46
C PRO A 3 -17.68 -3.11 4.51
N PHE A 4 -16.87 -2.22 3.92
CA PHE A 4 -15.40 -2.28 3.90
C PHE A 4 -14.72 -1.47 5.00
N ASP A 5 -15.48 -0.64 5.72
CA ASP A 5 -15.00 0.10 6.89
C ASP A 5 -15.05 -0.83 8.12
N THR A 6 -14.09 -0.67 9.03
CA THR A 6 -14.00 -1.45 10.25
C THR A 6 -13.39 -0.64 11.39
N GLU A 7 -14.00 -0.79 12.56
CA GLU A 7 -13.50 -0.24 13.82
C GLU A 7 -12.36 -1.09 14.41
N ASP A 8 -12.10 -2.28 13.86
CA ASP A 8 -11.03 -3.15 14.33
C ASP A 8 -9.67 -2.48 14.16
N GLU A 9 -8.84 -2.58 15.20
CA GLU A 9 -7.48 -2.03 15.19
C GLU A 9 -6.57 -2.73 14.19
N LEU A 10 -6.80 -4.03 14.01
CA LEU A 10 -6.03 -4.89 13.12
C LEU A 10 -6.95 -5.70 12.21
N VAL A 11 -6.58 -5.77 10.94
CA VAL A 11 -7.27 -6.55 9.92
C VAL A 11 -6.30 -7.46 9.18
N GLN A 12 -6.76 -8.66 8.84
CA GLN A 12 -5.95 -9.64 8.11
C GLN A 12 -5.84 -9.28 6.64
N LEU A 13 -4.62 -9.30 6.09
CA LEU A 13 -4.38 -9.21 4.66
C LEU A 13 -4.82 -10.51 3.95
N ASN A 14 -6.07 -10.57 3.48
CA ASN A 14 -6.64 -11.71 2.78
C ASN A 14 -7.58 -11.26 1.63
N ASP A 15 -8.24 -12.20 0.95
CA ASP A 15 -9.16 -11.93 -0.18
C ASP A 15 -10.35 -11.01 0.17
N ASN A 16 -10.61 -10.70 1.45
CA ASN A 16 -11.66 -9.77 1.90
C ASN A 16 -11.09 -8.41 2.34
N HIS A 17 -9.77 -8.25 2.34
CA HIS A 17 -9.12 -7.04 2.79
C HIS A 17 -9.36 -5.89 1.79
N PRO A 18 -9.69 -4.66 2.21
CA PRO A 18 -9.97 -3.57 1.28
C PRO A 18 -8.80 -3.27 0.32
N ALA A 19 -7.56 -3.42 0.78
CA ALA A 19 -6.39 -3.27 -0.09
C ALA A 19 -6.22 -4.37 -1.17
N HIS A 20 -7.06 -5.41 -1.24
CA HIS A 20 -6.85 -6.52 -2.18
C HIS A 20 -6.76 -6.05 -3.64
N GLY A 21 -5.64 -6.36 -4.32
CA GLY A 21 -5.29 -5.94 -5.68
C GLY A 21 -6.04 -6.65 -6.81
N ALA A 22 -7.29 -7.03 -6.55
CA ALA A 22 -8.20 -7.58 -7.53
C ALA A 22 -9.64 -7.15 -7.20
N TRP A 23 -10.60 -7.64 -7.95
CA TRP A 23 -12.00 -7.33 -7.72
C TRP A 23 -12.49 -7.90 -6.38
N LEU A 24 -13.06 -7.05 -5.53
CA LEU A 24 -13.78 -7.44 -4.32
C LEU A 24 -15.28 -7.40 -4.58
N SER A 25 -16.00 -8.41 -4.09
CA SER A 25 -17.45 -8.38 -4.12
C SER A 25 -18.00 -7.38 -3.09
N VAL A 26 -19.12 -6.72 -3.38
CA VAL A 26 -19.73 -5.69 -2.51
C VAL A 26 -20.22 -6.24 -1.15
N GLN A 27 -20.13 -7.57 -0.93
CA GLN A 27 -20.65 -8.25 0.25
C GLN A 27 -19.57 -8.78 1.21
N VAL A 28 -18.29 -8.50 0.98
CA VAL A 28 -17.22 -8.95 1.89
C VAL A 28 -16.86 -7.86 2.89
N SER A 29 -16.61 -8.27 4.14
CA SER A 29 -16.13 -7.41 5.20
C SER A 29 -14.70 -7.81 5.62
N PRO A 30 -13.86 -6.85 6.04
CA PRO A 30 -12.52 -7.14 6.52
C PRO A 30 -12.55 -8.16 7.66
N THR A 31 -11.56 -9.04 7.71
CA THR A 31 -11.44 -10.03 8.80
C THR A 31 -10.59 -9.44 9.90
N SER A 32 -11.13 -9.32 11.12
CA SER A 32 -10.38 -8.87 12.30
C SER A 32 -9.14 -9.75 12.54
N ALA A 33 -8.06 -9.13 12.99
CA ALA A 33 -6.81 -9.80 13.36
C ALA A 33 -6.47 -9.57 14.82
N THR A 34 -5.61 -10.42 15.36
CA THR A 34 -4.94 -10.23 16.65
C THR A 34 -3.44 -10.37 16.44
N THR A 35 -2.64 -9.59 17.17
CA THR A 35 -1.20 -9.81 17.24
C THR A 35 -0.87 -10.66 18.47
N THR A 36 -0.02 -11.66 18.30
CA THR A 36 0.61 -12.41 19.41
C THR A 36 1.90 -11.75 19.92
N VAL A 37 2.26 -10.58 19.36
CA VAL A 37 3.53 -9.90 19.62
C VAL A 37 3.28 -8.64 20.44
N GLY A 38 3.88 -8.58 21.62
CA GLY A 38 3.86 -7.42 22.51
C GLY A 38 4.47 -6.18 21.84
N SER A 39 4.02 -5.03 22.34
CA SER A 39 4.54 -3.67 22.13
C SER A 39 5.77 -3.59 21.22
N VAL A 40 5.59 -3.07 20.00
CA VAL A 40 6.71 -2.66 19.15
C VAL A 40 7.28 -1.38 19.75
N GLY A 41 8.27 -1.54 20.64
CA GLY A 41 8.86 -0.44 21.39
C GLY A 41 9.87 -0.93 22.42
N ASN A 42 10.79 -1.80 22.02
CA ASN A 42 11.93 -2.18 22.85
C ASN A 42 13.10 -1.21 22.64
N GLU A 43 12.91 0.04 23.07
CA GLU A 43 13.95 0.83 23.72
C GLU A 43 13.28 1.59 24.86
N ALA A 44 13.78 1.43 26.08
CA ALA A 44 13.20 1.99 27.29
C ALA A 44 13.12 3.52 27.19
N TYR A 45 11.91 4.05 27.08
CA TYR A 45 11.63 5.48 27.18
C TYR A 45 10.60 5.74 28.28
N ASP A 46 10.99 6.58 29.22
CA ASP A 46 10.24 7.02 30.38
C ASP A 46 9.15 8.02 29.93
N PRO A 47 7.85 7.72 30.10
CA PRO A 47 6.78 8.61 29.66
C PRO A 47 6.74 9.81 30.61
N GLY A 48 7.31 10.93 30.14
CA GLY A 48 7.21 12.24 30.77
C GLY A 48 5.78 12.53 31.24
N GLU A 49 5.70 13.07 32.45
CA GLU A 49 4.52 13.18 33.31
C GLU A 49 3.21 13.54 32.59
N VAL A 50 2.20 12.72 32.86
CA VAL A 50 0.79 12.93 32.54
C VAL A 50 0.32 14.26 33.13
N HIS A 51 0.25 15.29 32.30
CA HIS A 51 -0.37 16.55 32.68
C HIS A 51 -1.69 16.81 31.94
N THR A 52 -2.74 16.64 32.74
CA THR A 52 -3.99 17.41 32.77
C THR A 52 -5.21 16.89 32.01
N THR A 53 -6.33 17.09 32.69
CA THR A 53 -7.70 16.65 32.41
C THR A 53 -8.20 17.09 31.04
N TYR A 54 -8.62 16.09 30.27
CA TYR A 54 -9.29 16.20 28.97
C TYR A 54 -10.39 17.27 28.99
N LYS A 55 -10.14 18.37 28.27
CA LYS A 55 -11.19 19.27 27.79
C LYS A 55 -11.49 18.90 26.35
N ASP A 56 -12.76 18.61 26.08
CA ASP A 56 -13.32 18.27 24.77
C ASP A 56 -12.79 19.19 23.64
N ARG A 57 -12.18 18.59 22.60
CA ARG A 57 -11.71 19.31 21.39
C ARG A 57 -12.09 18.53 20.13
N ARG A 58 -12.62 19.27 19.15
CA ARG A 58 -13.38 18.78 17.98
C ARG A 58 -12.52 18.84 16.72
N LEU A 59 -11.99 17.69 16.31
CA LEU A 59 -11.57 17.38 14.93
C LEU A 59 -12.78 16.75 14.24
N GLU A 60 -13.89 17.50 14.10
CA GLU A 60 -15.22 16.91 13.87
C GLU A 60 -15.43 15.61 14.73
N ILE A 61 -15.11 15.74 16.03
CA ILE A 61 -15.50 14.88 17.18
C ILE A 61 -14.73 13.57 17.47
N THR A 62 -13.70 13.14 16.74
CA THR A 62 -12.79 12.10 17.28
C THR A 62 -11.35 12.33 16.80
N LYS A 63 -10.33 11.94 17.60
CA LYS A 63 -9.17 11.28 16.96
C LYS A 63 -9.83 10.22 16.09
N SER A 64 -9.87 10.42 14.77
CA SER A 64 -10.59 9.51 13.89
C SER A 64 -10.22 8.09 14.28
N THR A 65 -11.14 7.13 14.13
CA THR A 65 -10.85 5.73 14.45
C THR A 65 -9.46 5.35 13.91
N ASP A 66 -9.13 5.84 12.72
CA ASP A 66 -7.81 5.72 12.08
C ASP A 66 -6.63 6.36 12.81
N MET A 67 -6.75 7.58 13.34
CA MET A 67 -5.68 8.15 14.18
C MET A 67 -5.45 7.28 15.42
N LYS A 68 -6.51 6.80 16.07
CA LYS A 68 -6.38 5.92 17.24
C LYS A 68 -5.72 4.60 16.87
N LYS A 69 -6.08 3.99 15.73
CA LYS A 69 -5.43 2.77 15.25
C LYS A 69 -3.90 2.96 15.12
N LEU A 70 -3.46 4.09 14.54
CA LEU A 70 -2.03 4.41 14.43
C LEU A 70 -1.40 4.61 15.81
N GLU A 71 -2.00 5.39 16.69
CA GLU A 71 -1.46 5.65 18.02
C GLU A 71 -1.37 4.38 18.87
N THR A 72 -2.38 3.51 18.83
CA THR A 72 -2.36 2.20 19.50
C THR A 72 -1.20 1.36 18.97
N PHE A 73 -1.03 1.29 17.65
CA PHE A 73 0.03 0.51 17.03
C PHE A 73 1.44 1.01 17.40
N PHE A 74 1.67 2.32 17.32
CA PHE A 74 2.97 2.91 17.62
C PHE A 74 3.21 3.12 19.13
N GLY A 75 2.18 3.02 19.97
CA GLY A 75 2.25 3.36 21.39
C GLY A 75 2.58 4.83 21.67
N LEU A 76 2.40 5.70 20.67
CA LEU A 76 2.77 7.12 20.70
C LEU A 76 1.64 7.97 20.14
N GLU A 77 1.38 9.12 20.76
CA GLU A 77 0.42 10.08 20.23
C GLU A 77 0.93 10.73 18.93
N LEU A 78 0.01 10.91 17.99
CA LEU A 78 0.30 11.65 16.76
C LEU A 78 0.44 13.14 17.11
N GLU A 79 1.50 13.76 16.60
CA GLU A 79 1.68 15.21 16.68
C GLU A 79 0.72 15.87 15.69
N THR A 80 -0.01 16.87 16.18
CA THR A 80 -1.01 17.62 15.42
C THR A 80 -0.67 19.10 15.33
N ASP A 81 0.33 19.57 16.06
CA ASP A 81 0.90 20.92 15.90
C ASP A 81 1.69 20.99 14.59
N LEU A 82 1.14 21.71 13.60
CA LEU A 82 1.76 21.86 12.29
C LEU A 82 3.19 22.43 12.38
N THR A 83 3.53 23.18 13.44
CA THR A 83 4.86 23.80 13.60
C THR A 83 5.91 22.83 14.14
N LYS A 84 5.50 21.69 14.69
CA LYS A 84 6.39 20.65 15.24
C LYS A 84 6.55 19.46 14.30
N LEU A 85 5.67 19.32 13.32
CA LEU A 85 5.74 18.24 12.34
C LEU A 85 6.96 18.39 11.42
N PRO A 86 7.64 17.28 11.08
CA PRO A 86 8.73 17.29 10.12
C PRO A 86 8.21 17.71 8.74
N THR A 87 8.97 18.56 8.05
CA THR A 87 8.59 19.06 6.72
C THR A 87 9.08 18.17 5.58
N LYS A 88 9.87 17.15 5.87
CA LYS A 88 10.30 16.12 4.92
C LYS A 88 10.76 14.88 5.66
N ALA A 89 10.59 13.73 5.04
CA ALA A 89 11.20 12.47 5.47
C ALA A 89 11.32 11.51 4.28
N GLU A 90 12.29 10.60 4.37
CA GLU A 90 12.44 9.46 3.48
C GLU A 90 12.59 8.22 4.35
N HIS A 91 11.84 7.17 4.03
CA HIS A 91 11.97 5.90 4.75
C HIS A 91 13.29 5.22 4.38
N ASN A 92 14.00 4.71 5.39
CA ASN A 92 15.27 4.03 5.23
C ASN A 92 15.26 2.69 6.01
N PRO A 93 15.52 1.54 5.35
CA PRO A 93 15.81 1.39 3.92
C PRO A 93 14.59 1.71 3.04
N ILE A 94 14.85 2.16 1.81
CA ILE A 94 13.79 2.38 0.81
C ILE A 94 13.17 1.01 0.46
N ALA A 95 11.85 0.96 0.35
CA ALA A 95 11.14 -0.24 -0.10
C ALA A 95 11.59 -0.65 -1.51
N TRP A 96 11.83 -1.94 -1.74
CA TRP A 96 12.40 -2.40 -3.01
C TRP A 96 11.37 -2.52 -4.14
N PRO A 97 11.68 -2.07 -5.37
CA PRO A 97 10.84 -2.29 -6.55
C PRO A 97 10.75 -3.77 -6.95
N SER A 98 9.58 -4.19 -7.44
CA SER A 98 9.32 -5.52 -7.99
C SER A 98 8.05 -5.53 -8.85
N SER A 99 7.62 -6.69 -9.36
CA SER A 99 6.32 -6.84 -9.99
C SER A 99 5.22 -7.06 -8.95
N TYR A 100 4.02 -6.59 -9.27
CA TYR A 100 2.75 -7.00 -8.63
C TYR A 100 2.29 -8.42 -9.01
N TRP A 101 3.15 -9.23 -9.63
CA TRP A 101 2.90 -10.59 -10.16
C TRP A 101 1.49 -10.82 -10.72
N PRO A 102 1.19 -10.26 -11.91
CA PRO A 102 -0.16 -10.20 -12.44
C PRO A 102 -0.83 -11.57 -12.60
N VAL A 103 -2.13 -11.60 -12.30
CA VAL A 103 -2.98 -12.79 -12.49
C VAL A 103 -2.98 -13.22 -13.96
N TYR A 104 -3.05 -12.27 -14.90
CA TYR A 104 -3.08 -12.56 -16.34
C TYR A 104 -1.78 -13.22 -16.85
N ALA A 105 -0.66 -13.05 -16.13
CA ALA A 105 0.63 -13.66 -16.42
C ALA A 105 0.86 -14.99 -15.68
N ASP A 106 -0.17 -15.50 -15.01
CA ASP A 106 -0.15 -16.70 -14.15
C ASP A 106 0.66 -16.52 -12.85
N SER A 107 0.64 -15.32 -12.26
CA SER A 107 1.35 -15.00 -11.01
C SER A 107 2.85 -15.35 -11.10
N ILE A 108 3.45 -15.91 -10.05
CA ILE A 108 4.86 -16.31 -10.03
C ILE A 108 5.17 -17.56 -10.87
N ASN A 109 4.19 -18.13 -11.59
CA ASN A 109 4.47 -19.09 -12.66
C ASN A 109 5.04 -18.39 -13.90
N TYR A 110 4.97 -17.06 -13.97
CA TYR A 110 5.55 -16.28 -15.04
C TYR A 110 7.06 -16.51 -15.14
N ARG A 111 7.52 -16.88 -16.36
CA ARG A 111 8.95 -17.04 -16.68
C ARG A 111 9.54 -15.70 -17.07
N TRP A 112 9.85 -14.89 -16.06
CA TRP A 112 10.39 -13.54 -16.23
C TRP A 112 11.74 -13.53 -16.96
N GLN A 113 12.58 -14.56 -16.74
CA GLN A 113 13.85 -14.73 -17.44
C GLN A 113 13.70 -15.73 -18.60
N LYS A 114 14.00 -15.27 -19.82
CA LYS A 114 13.88 -16.09 -21.03
C LYS A 114 14.74 -17.35 -20.93
N GLY A 115 14.12 -18.50 -21.17
CA GLY A 115 14.78 -19.80 -21.16
C GLY A 115 15.03 -20.40 -19.77
N GLN A 116 14.63 -19.70 -18.70
CA GLN A 116 14.76 -20.20 -17.33
C GLN A 116 13.41 -20.68 -16.77
N PRO A 117 13.43 -21.59 -15.78
CA PRO A 117 12.24 -21.93 -14.98
C PRO A 117 11.67 -20.68 -14.27
N SER A 118 10.37 -20.72 -13.97
CA SER A 118 9.71 -19.67 -13.18
C SER A 118 10.12 -19.75 -11.71
N PRO A 119 9.92 -18.67 -10.91
CA PRO A 119 10.17 -18.71 -9.47
C PRO A 119 9.47 -19.89 -8.77
N ALA A 120 8.20 -20.18 -9.12
CA ALA A 120 7.48 -21.35 -8.60
C ALA A 120 8.15 -22.69 -8.96
N GLU A 121 8.56 -22.86 -10.22
CA GLU A 121 9.22 -24.09 -10.67
C GLU A 121 10.58 -24.28 -9.99
N LYS A 122 11.32 -23.18 -9.75
CA LYS A 122 12.58 -23.20 -8.99
C LYS A 122 12.36 -23.61 -7.54
N TYR A 123 11.39 -23.00 -6.85
CA TYR A 123 11.06 -23.31 -5.47
C TYR A 123 10.66 -24.78 -5.32
N ALA A 124 9.76 -25.28 -6.18
CA ALA A 124 9.35 -26.68 -6.14
C ALA A 124 10.54 -27.64 -6.24
N LYS A 125 11.45 -27.41 -7.20
CA LYS A 125 12.64 -28.25 -7.38
C LYS A 125 13.59 -28.19 -6.20
N ALA A 126 13.85 -27.00 -5.67
CA ALA A 126 14.83 -26.80 -4.61
C ALA A 126 14.37 -27.38 -3.26
N PHE A 127 13.07 -27.34 -2.97
CA PHE A 127 12.51 -27.77 -1.68
C PHE A 127 11.73 -29.10 -1.76
N GLY A 128 11.78 -29.79 -2.91
CA GLY A 128 11.26 -31.15 -3.04
C GLY A 128 9.73 -31.25 -3.20
N HIS A 129 9.09 -30.20 -3.71
CA HIS A 129 7.68 -30.25 -4.10
C HIS A 129 7.53 -30.75 -5.55
N ASP A 130 6.35 -31.25 -5.90
CA ASP A 130 5.99 -31.52 -7.30
C ASP A 130 5.78 -30.17 -8.04
N PRO A 131 6.60 -29.85 -9.06
CA PRO A 131 6.49 -28.57 -9.77
C PRO A 131 5.15 -28.38 -10.46
N VAL A 132 4.55 -29.43 -11.01
CA VAL A 132 3.25 -29.32 -11.70
C VAL A 132 2.16 -29.05 -10.68
N ALA A 133 2.14 -29.80 -9.58
CA ALA A 133 1.13 -29.63 -8.54
C ALA A 133 1.20 -28.24 -7.89
N LEU A 134 2.40 -27.76 -7.59
CA LEU A 134 2.59 -26.41 -7.02
C LEU A 134 2.14 -25.32 -7.99
N MET A 135 2.61 -25.37 -9.25
CA MET A 135 2.23 -24.37 -10.25
C MET A 135 0.73 -24.39 -10.55
N ASP A 136 0.08 -25.57 -10.53
CA ASP A 136 -1.38 -25.68 -10.65
C ASP A 136 -2.11 -25.08 -9.45
N ALA A 137 -1.61 -25.28 -8.22
CA ALA A 137 -2.17 -24.67 -7.02
C ALA A 137 -2.06 -23.14 -7.07
N ILE A 138 -0.89 -22.62 -7.45
CA ILE A 138 -0.66 -21.18 -7.64
C ILE A 138 -1.59 -20.61 -8.72
N SER A 139 -1.72 -21.29 -9.87
CA SER A 139 -2.62 -20.84 -10.94
C SER A 139 -4.07 -20.76 -10.47
N LYS A 140 -4.56 -21.77 -9.75
CA LYS A 140 -5.93 -21.83 -9.23
C LYS A 140 -6.24 -20.78 -8.17
N LYS A 141 -5.25 -20.39 -7.36
CA LYS A 141 -5.44 -19.40 -6.29
C LYS A 141 -5.14 -17.98 -6.74
N ASN A 142 -4.05 -17.77 -7.47
CA ASN A 142 -3.48 -16.45 -7.78
C ASN A 142 -3.24 -16.19 -9.28
N GLY A 143 -3.37 -17.19 -10.14
CA GLY A 143 -3.03 -17.11 -11.56
C GLY A 143 -4.24 -17.25 -12.48
N VAL A 144 -4.01 -17.76 -13.68
CA VAL A 144 -5.00 -17.78 -14.76
C VAL A 144 -6.20 -18.66 -14.40
N ASP A 145 -5.98 -19.81 -13.76
CA ASP A 145 -7.07 -20.73 -13.42
C ASP A 145 -7.93 -20.23 -12.24
N SER A 146 -7.52 -19.20 -11.51
CA SER A 146 -8.38 -18.52 -10.52
C SER A 146 -9.56 -17.79 -11.18
N GLN A 147 -9.48 -17.54 -12.50
CA GLN A 147 -10.43 -16.74 -13.26
C GLN A 147 -11.34 -17.56 -14.17
N THR A 148 -11.58 -18.84 -13.84
CA THR A 148 -12.40 -19.77 -14.66
C THR A 148 -13.83 -19.30 -14.94
N ALA A 149 -14.40 -18.41 -14.12
CA ALA A 149 -15.73 -17.83 -14.33
C ALA A 149 -15.76 -16.73 -15.42
N ARG A 150 -14.59 -16.26 -15.88
CA ARG A 150 -14.48 -15.22 -16.90
C ARG A 150 -14.63 -15.78 -18.31
N THR A 151 -14.82 -14.89 -19.28
CA THR A 151 -14.98 -15.24 -20.71
C THR A 151 -13.79 -16.04 -21.23
N ASN A 152 -14.05 -17.24 -21.74
CA ASN A 152 -13.03 -18.05 -22.42
C ASN A 152 -12.51 -17.34 -23.67
N CYS A 153 -11.21 -17.47 -23.93
CA CYS A 153 -10.57 -16.83 -25.08
C CYS A 153 -9.47 -17.70 -25.69
N THR A 154 -9.19 -17.45 -26.97
CA THR A 154 -8.03 -17.98 -27.70
C THR A 154 -7.17 -16.86 -28.31
N ALA A 155 -7.63 -15.61 -28.29
CA ALA A 155 -6.91 -14.43 -28.77
C ALA A 155 -7.45 -13.15 -28.10
N ASP A 156 -6.62 -12.11 -28.03
CA ASP A 156 -6.95 -10.82 -27.38
C ASP A 156 -8.16 -10.11 -27.99
N ALA A 157 -8.45 -10.36 -29.28
CA ALA A 157 -9.61 -9.80 -29.95
C ALA A 157 -10.94 -10.15 -29.25
N VAL A 158 -11.03 -11.32 -28.60
CA VAL A 158 -12.21 -11.72 -27.82
C VAL A 158 -12.38 -10.83 -26.60
N CYS A 159 -11.28 -10.51 -25.92
CA CYS A 159 -11.28 -9.76 -24.66
C CYS A 159 -11.43 -8.25 -24.88
N LYS A 160 -10.91 -7.73 -25.99
CA LYS A 160 -11.03 -6.30 -26.34
C LYS A 160 -12.49 -5.82 -26.42
N ALA A 161 -13.43 -6.72 -26.76
CA ALA A 161 -14.85 -6.41 -26.81
C ALA A 161 -15.47 -6.12 -25.42
N LEU A 162 -14.82 -6.54 -24.33
CA LEU A 162 -15.28 -6.30 -22.95
C LEU A 162 -15.03 -4.87 -22.46
N ASN A 163 -14.07 -4.16 -23.06
CA ASN A 163 -13.72 -2.78 -22.74
C ASN A 163 -13.41 -2.53 -21.25
N ASP A 164 -12.75 -3.50 -20.61
CA ASP A 164 -12.38 -3.51 -19.18
C ASP A 164 -10.86 -3.71 -18.96
N GLY A 165 -10.05 -3.54 -20.01
CA GLY A 165 -8.60 -3.74 -19.94
C GLY A 165 -8.15 -5.21 -19.93
N SER A 166 -9.07 -6.15 -20.20
CA SER A 166 -8.74 -7.58 -20.25
C SER A 166 -7.89 -7.98 -21.45
N VAL A 167 -6.94 -8.89 -21.21
CA VAL A 167 -6.18 -9.61 -22.24
C VAL A 167 -6.53 -11.10 -22.21
N CYS A 168 -6.23 -11.82 -23.29
CA CYS A 168 -6.43 -13.26 -23.32
C CYS A 168 -5.28 -13.98 -22.60
N ALA A 169 -5.45 -14.14 -21.29
CA ALA A 169 -4.50 -14.75 -20.40
C ALA A 169 -4.48 -16.27 -20.57
N LYS A 170 -3.30 -16.86 -20.76
CA LYS A 170 -3.10 -18.30 -20.98
C LYS A 170 -1.94 -18.79 -20.15
N ARG A 171 -2.09 -19.95 -19.54
CA ARG A 171 -0.98 -20.64 -18.90
C ARG A 171 0.07 -21.04 -19.93
N ASN A 172 1.31 -21.12 -19.49
CA ASN A 172 2.41 -21.55 -20.35
C ASN A 172 2.10 -22.90 -21.02
N GLY A 173 2.24 -22.97 -22.35
CA GLY A 173 1.94 -24.17 -23.13
C GLY A 173 0.45 -24.45 -23.42
N LYS A 174 -0.48 -23.59 -22.97
CA LYS A 174 -1.92 -23.70 -23.30
C LYS A 174 -2.29 -22.81 -24.49
N THR A 175 -3.28 -23.24 -25.27
CA THR A 175 -3.75 -22.53 -26.46
C THR A 175 -4.98 -21.63 -26.20
N SER A 176 -5.70 -21.89 -25.11
CA SER A 176 -6.85 -21.13 -24.63
C SER A 176 -6.69 -20.74 -23.17
N GLY A 177 -7.47 -19.76 -22.73
CA GLY A 177 -7.56 -19.34 -21.34
C GLY A 177 -8.74 -18.38 -21.14
N TYR A 178 -8.55 -17.32 -20.37
CA TYR A 178 -9.63 -16.45 -19.93
C TYR A 178 -9.30 -14.97 -20.18
N CYS A 179 -10.32 -14.15 -20.41
CA CYS A 179 -10.17 -12.70 -20.49
C CYS A 179 -9.99 -12.13 -19.08
N ILE A 180 -8.77 -11.73 -18.72
CA ILE A 180 -8.42 -11.28 -17.36
C ILE A 180 -7.98 -9.81 -17.41
N PRO A 181 -8.55 -8.91 -16.58
CA PRO A 181 -8.08 -7.54 -16.43
C PRO A 181 -6.61 -7.49 -16.03
N THR A 182 -5.85 -6.63 -16.70
CA THR A 182 -4.39 -6.58 -16.52
C THR A 182 -3.96 -6.02 -15.17
N TRP A 183 -4.81 -5.28 -14.47
CA TRP A 183 -4.51 -4.73 -13.15
C TRP A 183 -4.59 -5.75 -12.01
N PHE A 184 -5.24 -6.90 -12.22
CA PHE A 184 -5.31 -7.94 -11.19
C PHE A 184 -3.91 -8.48 -10.87
N GLY A 185 -3.56 -8.47 -9.58
CA GLY A 185 -2.33 -9.06 -9.08
C GLY A 185 -2.26 -9.02 -7.56
N ILE A 186 -1.04 -9.12 -7.05
CA ILE A 186 -0.73 -9.18 -5.62
C ILE A 186 0.13 -7.97 -5.19
N CYS A 187 -0.18 -6.78 -5.71
CA CYS A 187 0.45 -5.52 -5.28
C CYS A 187 0.28 -5.30 -3.76
N HIS A 188 -0.86 -5.70 -3.20
CA HIS A 188 -1.14 -5.68 -1.76
C HIS A 188 -0.21 -6.56 -0.95
N ALA A 189 0.45 -7.54 -1.56
CA ALA A 189 1.43 -8.40 -0.90
C ALA A 189 2.88 -7.98 -1.19
N TRP A 190 3.16 -7.45 -2.39
CA TRP A 190 4.49 -6.91 -2.72
C TRP A 190 4.81 -5.69 -1.85
N ALA A 191 3.88 -4.74 -1.74
CA ALA A 191 4.11 -3.50 -0.99
C ALA A 191 4.56 -3.74 0.46
N PRO A 192 3.86 -4.53 1.30
CA PRO A 192 4.33 -4.80 2.67
C PRO A 192 5.59 -5.66 2.71
N ALA A 193 5.76 -6.63 1.80
CA ALA A 193 7.00 -7.41 1.73
C ALA A 193 8.20 -6.51 1.44
N SER A 194 8.02 -5.50 0.58
CA SER A 194 9.07 -4.55 0.23
C SER A 194 9.46 -3.59 1.35
N ILE A 195 8.54 -3.33 2.27
CA ILE A 195 8.76 -2.49 3.46
C ILE A 195 9.45 -3.28 4.57
N LEU A 196 8.97 -4.51 4.84
CA LEU A 196 9.40 -5.28 6.01
C LEU A 196 10.61 -6.17 5.74
N GLU A 197 10.83 -6.61 4.50
CA GLU A 197 11.94 -7.48 4.13
C GLU A 197 13.12 -6.70 3.59
N ALA A 198 14.33 -7.15 3.93
CA ALA A 198 15.53 -6.72 3.23
C ALA A 198 15.40 -7.01 1.73
N GLU A 199 15.99 -6.16 0.89
CA GLU A 199 16.03 -6.43 -0.54
C GLU A 199 17.00 -7.59 -0.82
N PRO A 200 16.59 -8.66 -1.54
CA PRO A 200 17.52 -9.69 -1.99
C PRO A 200 18.69 -9.09 -2.79
N ALA A 201 19.93 -9.33 -2.36
CA ALA A 201 21.08 -8.63 -2.92
C ALA A 201 21.84 -9.42 -4.00
N CYS A 202 21.97 -10.73 -3.84
CA CYS A 202 22.68 -11.59 -4.78
C CYS A 202 21.87 -12.85 -5.10
N ALA A 203 22.32 -13.58 -6.12
CA ALA A 203 21.76 -14.88 -6.42
C ALA A 203 22.22 -15.93 -5.41
N VAL A 204 21.32 -16.84 -5.04
CA VAL A 204 21.54 -17.93 -4.09
C VAL A 204 21.35 -19.28 -4.80
N GLU A 205 22.13 -20.28 -4.42
CA GLU A 205 21.99 -21.64 -4.94
C GLU A 205 21.51 -22.59 -3.85
N ARG A 206 20.39 -23.27 -4.09
CA ARG A 206 19.82 -24.28 -3.18
C ARG A 206 19.56 -25.56 -3.96
N ASN A 207 20.16 -26.67 -3.51
CA ASN A 207 19.95 -28.00 -4.10
C ASN A 207 20.10 -28.00 -5.64
N GLY A 208 21.13 -27.32 -6.15
CA GLY A 208 21.41 -27.22 -7.59
C GLY A 208 20.48 -26.28 -8.37
N THR A 209 19.64 -25.51 -7.68
CA THR A 209 18.74 -24.50 -8.28
C THR A 209 19.21 -23.11 -7.90
N LYS A 210 19.48 -22.28 -8.92
CA LYS A 210 19.85 -20.87 -8.75
C LYS A 210 18.62 -19.96 -8.69
N PHE A 211 18.49 -19.24 -7.57
CA PHE A 211 17.52 -18.17 -7.35
C PHE A 211 18.20 -16.83 -7.55
N GLU A 212 17.75 -16.06 -8.54
CA GLU A 212 18.15 -14.66 -8.68
C GLU A 212 17.39 -13.81 -7.66
N PRO A 213 17.87 -12.60 -7.30
CA PRO A 213 17.15 -11.66 -6.43
C PRO A 213 15.67 -11.50 -6.80
N TYR A 214 15.37 -11.42 -8.10
CA TYR A 214 14.02 -11.28 -8.60
C TYR A 214 13.13 -12.52 -8.37
N ASP A 215 13.71 -13.73 -8.33
CA ASP A 215 12.97 -14.94 -7.94
C ASP A 215 12.59 -14.89 -6.45
N ILE A 216 13.51 -14.45 -5.59
CA ILE A 216 13.28 -14.34 -4.13
C ILE A 216 12.20 -13.29 -3.86
N LYS A 217 12.25 -12.13 -4.54
CA LYS A 217 11.18 -11.12 -4.50
C LYS A 217 9.82 -11.70 -4.90
N ALA A 218 9.77 -12.61 -5.88
CA ALA A 218 8.54 -13.28 -6.28
C ALA A 218 7.97 -14.18 -5.18
N LEU A 219 8.84 -15.00 -4.59
CA LEU A 219 8.48 -15.95 -3.53
C LEU A 219 8.02 -15.24 -2.27
N LEU A 220 8.75 -14.21 -1.83
CA LEU A 220 8.34 -13.36 -0.70
C LEU A 220 6.96 -12.73 -0.96
N THR A 221 6.77 -12.17 -2.15
CA THR A 221 5.49 -11.55 -2.50
C THR A 221 4.32 -12.53 -2.39
N LEU A 222 4.44 -13.73 -2.96
CA LEU A 222 3.36 -14.72 -2.88
C LEU A 222 3.20 -15.32 -1.47
N ALA A 223 4.29 -15.42 -0.71
CA ALA A 223 4.21 -15.82 0.70
C ALA A 223 3.38 -14.83 1.52
N TYR A 224 3.62 -13.52 1.36
CA TYR A 224 2.86 -12.47 2.04
C TYR A 224 1.35 -12.52 1.70
N ASP A 225 1.01 -12.75 0.43
CA ASP A 225 -0.39 -12.91 -0.02
C ASP A 225 -1.09 -14.05 0.72
N GLY A 226 -0.41 -15.18 0.88
CA GLY A 226 -0.95 -16.38 1.53
C GLY A 226 -0.86 -16.40 3.06
N SER A 227 -0.25 -15.39 3.70
CA SER A 227 0.12 -15.43 5.12
C SER A 227 -0.86 -14.75 6.08
N LYS A 228 -1.82 -13.96 5.57
CA LYS A 228 -2.82 -13.27 6.40
C LYS A 228 -2.21 -12.38 7.50
N ILE A 229 -1.13 -11.68 7.16
CA ILE A 229 -0.45 -10.80 8.13
C ILE A 229 -1.44 -9.77 8.71
N PRO A 230 -1.31 -9.40 10.00
CA PRO A 230 -2.08 -8.32 10.58
C PRO A 230 -1.66 -6.98 9.97
N THR A 231 -2.63 -6.11 9.72
CA THR A 231 -2.43 -4.78 9.15
C THR A 231 -3.28 -3.72 9.86
N ILE A 232 -2.85 -2.47 9.80
CA ILE A 232 -3.58 -1.31 10.29
C ILE A 232 -4.12 -0.61 9.05
N PHE A 233 -5.45 -0.64 8.86
CA PHE A 233 -6.10 -0.04 7.70
C PHE A 233 -6.81 1.26 8.08
N THR A 234 -6.60 2.30 7.27
CA THR A 234 -7.11 3.66 7.50
C THR A 234 -7.66 4.26 6.21
N GLY A 235 -8.82 4.93 6.28
CA GLY A 235 -9.67 5.24 5.13
C GLY A 235 -10.57 4.05 4.73
N SER A 236 -11.18 4.13 3.56
CA SER A 236 -12.00 3.06 2.96
C SER A 236 -11.71 2.90 1.47
N ARG A 237 -12.06 1.73 0.94
CA ARG A 237 -11.95 1.43 -0.49
C ARG A 237 -13.17 1.90 -1.26
N PHE A 238 -12.97 2.65 -2.34
CA PHE A 238 -14.02 2.93 -3.30
C PHE A 238 -14.26 1.77 -4.29
N ASN A 239 -15.36 1.01 -4.12
CA ASN A 239 -15.81 -0.05 -5.04
C ASN A 239 -16.88 0.41 -6.06
N GLY A 240 -16.98 1.73 -6.29
CA GLY A 240 -18.02 2.30 -7.15
C GLY A 240 -17.68 2.26 -8.64
N ASN A 241 -18.65 2.63 -9.48
CA ASN A 241 -18.41 2.76 -10.91
C ASN A 241 -17.74 4.12 -11.19
N ASP A 242 -16.47 4.10 -11.60
CA ASP A 242 -15.70 5.30 -11.97
C ASP A 242 -16.32 6.12 -13.11
N LYS A 243 -17.21 5.51 -13.90
CA LYS A 243 -17.90 6.15 -15.03
C LYS A 243 -19.29 6.67 -14.66
N ALA A 244 -19.76 6.45 -13.43
CA ALA A 244 -20.99 7.05 -12.96
C ALA A 244 -20.83 8.58 -12.89
N PRO A 245 -21.93 9.36 -13.00
CA PRO A 245 -21.86 10.80 -12.81
C PRO A 245 -21.28 11.10 -11.42
N ASN A 246 -20.08 11.67 -11.40
CA ASN A 246 -19.43 12.13 -10.19
C ASN A 246 -20.17 13.37 -9.68
N SER A 247 -21.22 13.17 -8.87
CA SER A 247 -21.89 14.31 -8.25
C SER A 247 -20.93 14.99 -7.29
N THR A 248 -20.69 16.27 -7.54
CA THR A 248 -19.93 17.13 -6.65
C THR A 248 -20.85 18.17 -6.03
N ASP A 249 -20.52 18.64 -4.83
CA ASP A 249 -21.16 19.80 -4.25
C ASP A 249 -20.78 21.09 -5.00
N SER A 250 -21.30 22.24 -4.53
CA SER A 250 -21.02 23.56 -5.12
C SER A 250 -19.54 23.97 -5.07
N TYR A 251 -18.72 23.28 -4.29
CA TYR A 251 -17.28 23.53 -4.14
C TYR A 251 -16.42 22.51 -4.87
N GLY A 252 -17.04 21.58 -5.62
CA GLY A 252 -16.36 20.56 -6.40
C GLY A 252 -15.85 19.37 -5.57
N ARG A 253 -16.36 19.18 -4.35
CA ARG A 253 -16.06 18.00 -3.53
C ARG A 253 -17.00 16.88 -3.91
N PHE A 254 -16.53 15.64 -3.99
CA PHE A 254 -17.42 14.50 -4.22
C PHE A 254 -18.50 14.42 -3.14
N THR A 255 -19.75 14.14 -3.51
CA THR A 255 -20.82 13.91 -2.53
C THR A 255 -20.77 12.52 -1.93
N ASP A 256 -20.03 11.59 -2.53
CA ASP A 256 -19.75 10.26 -1.98
C ASP A 256 -18.59 10.38 -0.99
N ASP A 257 -18.86 10.14 0.29
CA ASP A 257 -17.89 10.28 1.38
C ASP A 257 -16.68 9.35 1.21
N ARG A 258 -16.86 8.20 0.54
CA ARG A 258 -15.77 7.25 0.27
C ARG A 258 -14.74 7.79 -0.71
N ARG A 259 -15.10 8.78 -1.52
CA ARG A 259 -14.15 9.52 -2.38
C ARG A 259 -13.57 10.76 -1.69
N ARG A 260 -13.86 10.94 -0.41
CA ARG A 260 -13.33 11.99 0.47
C ARG A 260 -12.71 11.41 1.74
N ASP A 261 -12.46 10.10 1.74
CA ASP A 261 -12.23 9.33 2.95
C ASP A 261 -10.95 9.75 3.69
N ILE A 262 -9.85 9.82 2.95
CA ILE A 262 -8.61 10.44 3.43
C ILE A 262 -8.73 11.95 3.31
N SER A 263 -9.10 12.60 4.42
CA SER A 263 -9.01 14.06 4.53
C SER A 263 -7.54 14.51 4.43
N PRO A 264 -7.25 15.69 3.86
CA PRO A 264 -5.87 16.19 3.77
C PRO A 264 -5.26 16.52 5.14
N GLY A 265 -6.11 16.83 6.14
CA GLY A 265 -5.67 16.98 7.53
C GLY A 265 -5.11 15.67 8.08
N TYR A 266 -5.86 14.58 7.92
CA TYR A 266 -5.39 13.24 8.30
C TYR A 266 -4.16 12.82 7.49
N PHE A 267 -4.18 12.98 6.17
CA PHE A 267 -3.03 12.67 5.31
C PHE A 267 -1.75 13.37 5.79
N HIS A 268 -1.82 14.69 6.05
CA HIS A 268 -0.66 15.45 6.50
C HIS A 268 -0.12 14.95 7.84
N ILE A 269 -1.02 14.71 8.81
CA ILE A 269 -0.67 14.19 10.13
C ILE A 269 -0.05 12.79 9.99
N ALA A 270 -0.72 11.86 9.32
CA ALA A 270 -0.31 10.47 9.20
C ALA A 270 1.05 10.36 8.50
N VAL A 271 1.22 10.98 7.33
CA VAL A 271 2.49 10.92 6.57
C VAL A 271 3.65 11.51 7.39
N SER A 272 3.45 12.67 8.02
CA SER A 272 4.50 13.37 8.76
C SER A 272 4.90 12.61 10.04
N ASN A 273 3.94 12.02 10.73
CA ASN A 273 4.21 11.22 11.93
C ASN A 273 4.84 9.87 11.58
N VAL A 274 4.21 9.08 10.71
CA VAL A 274 4.63 7.71 10.41
C VAL A 274 6.02 7.68 9.80
N MET A 275 6.29 8.51 8.78
CA MET A 275 7.63 8.57 8.19
C MET A 275 8.61 9.39 9.01
N GLY A 276 8.21 10.58 9.45
CA GLY A 276 9.14 11.56 10.00
C GLY A 276 9.40 11.45 11.50
N ARG A 277 8.45 10.93 12.28
CA ARG A 277 8.61 10.75 13.74
C ARG A 277 8.81 9.29 14.14
N PHE A 278 8.15 8.36 13.46
CA PHE A 278 8.19 6.93 13.81
C PHE A 278 9.14 6.12 12.92
N ASN A 279 9.74 6.75 11.89
CA ASN A 279 10.67 6.12 10.96
C ASN A 279 10.12 4.82 10.32
N HIS A 280 8.83 4.82 10.00
CA HIS A 280 8.12 3.68 9.43
C HIS A 280 7.57 4.05 8.03
N SER A 281 7.42 3.07 7.14
CA SER A 281 6.72 3.24 5.87
C SER A 281 5.30 2.66 5.94
N PHE A 282 4.50 2.92 4.92
CA PHE A 282 3.13 2.45 4.80
C PHE A 282 2.82 2.24 3.32
N VAL A 283 1.68 1.62 3.06
CA VAL A 283 1.18 1.38 1.72
C VAL A 283 0.05 2.36 1.44
N VAL A 284 0.00 2.86 0.21
CA VAL A 284 -1.06 3.73 -0.28
C VAL A 284 -1.75 3.12 -1.48
N ASP A 285 -3.06 3.32 -1.60
CA ASP A 285 -3.72 3.26 -2.89
C ASP A 285 -3.56 4.60 -3.60
N ILE A 286 -2.84 4.60 -4.72
CA ILE A 286 -2.56 5.81 -5.50
C ILE A 286 -3.66 6.17 -6.50
N THR A 287 -4.68 5.32 -6.63
CA THR A 287 -5.82 5.52 -7.53
C THR A 287 -7.08 5.80 -6.72
N ALA A 288 -7.77 6.91 -7.02
CA ALA A 288 -9.08 7.24 -6.43
C ALA A 288 -10.25 6.55 -7.15
N GLY A 289 -9.99 5.38 -7.74
CA GLY A 289 -10.91 4.65 -8.62
C GLY A 289 -11.19 3.23 -8.13
N ASN A 290 -11.87 2.42 -8.95
CA ASN A 290 -12.25 1.05 -8.60
C ASN A 290 -11.10 0.05 -8.69
N GLU A 291 -10.09 0.34 -9.52
CA GLU A 291 -8.84 -0.43 -9.50
C GLU A 291 -8.05 -0.05 -8.26
N VAL A 292 -7.51 -1.03 -7.55
CA VAL A 292 -6.71 -0.81 -6.35
C VAL A 292 -5.24 -1.05 -6.67
N TRP A 293 -4.43 -0.01 -6.52
CA TRP A 293 -2.99 -0.03 -6.79
C TRP A 293 -2.19 0.31 -5.56
N ASN A 294 -1.77 -0.73 -4.84
CA ASN A 294 -0.97 -0.62 -3.63
C ASN A 294 0.49 -0.33 -3.95
N GLN A 295 0.99 0.80 -3.46
CA GLN A 295 2.38 1.20 -3.64
C GLN A 295 3.02 1.48 -2.28
N PRO A 296 4.26 1.02 -2.02
CA PRO A 296 4.95 1.34 -0.78
C PRO A 296 5.45 2.78 -0.81
N ALA A 297 5.13 3.52 0.23
CA ALA A 297 5.44 4.93 0.34
C ALA A 297 6.94 5.15 0.60
N ARG A 298 7.56 6.03 -0.18
CA ARG A 298 9.01 6.29 -0.10
C ARG A 298 9.32 7.52 0.74
N SER A 299 8.73 8.66 0.40
CA SER A 299 9.11 9.94 0.98
C SER A 299 8.03 11.00 0.86
N PHE A 300 8.14 12.05 1.66
CA PHE A 300 7.37 13.28 1.48
C PHE A 300 8.24 14.52 1.68
N GLU A 301 7.86 15.62 1.05
CA GLU A 301 8.45 16.94 1.22
C GLU A 301 7.39 18.03 1.10
N ILE A 302 7.32 18.93 2.08
CA ILE A 302 6.49 20.14 2.03
C ILE A 302 7.20 21.19 1.16
N LEU A 303 6.78 21.30 -0.10
CA LEU A 303 7.31 22.27 -1.06
C LEU A 303 6.86 23.71 -0.77
N LYS A 304 5.66 23.84 -0.17
CA LYS A 304 5.07 25.14 0.15
C LYS A 304 4.21 25.02 1.40
N LEU A 305 4.37 26.01 2.28
CA LEU A 305 3.47 26.27 3.41
C LEU A 305 3.29 27.79 3.53
N ALA A 306 2.06 28.26 3.37
CA ALA A 306 1.75 29.70 3.46
C ALA A 306 0.47 29.93 4.27
N TRP A 307 0.56 30.79 5.28
CA TRP A 307 -0.57 31.12 6.16
C TRP A 307 -1.51 32.14 5.53
N MET A 308 -2.81 31.99 5.82
CA MET A 308 -3.85 32.99 5.56
C MET A 308 -4.99 32.89 6.57
N THR A 309 -5.86 33.90 6.56
CA THR A 309 -7.09 33.88 7.36
C THR A 309 -8.16 33.01 6.70
N PRO A 310 -9.13 32.47 7.48
CA PRO A 310 -10.28 31.75 6.93
C PRO A 310 -11.03 32.55 5.85
N ASP A 311 -11.30 33.84 6.08
CA ASP A 311 -11.98 34.71 5.10
C ASP A 311 -11.19 34.89 3.81
N ALA A 312 -9.85 34.99 3.90
CA ALA A 312 -9.00 35.09 2.72
C ALA A 312 -9.00 33.78 1.93
N ALA A 313 -8.99 32.62 2.60
CA ALA A 313 -9.11 31.31 1.97
C ALA A 313 -10.48 31.12 1.31
N ALA A 314 -11.56 31.49 2.00
CA ALA A 314 -12.94 31.47 1.52
C ALA A 314 -13.09 32.21 0.19
N LYS A 315 -12.62 33.47 0.15
CA LYS A 315 -12.67 34.31 -1.04
C LYS A 315 -11.83 33.74 -2.18
N LYS A 316 -10.62 33.30 -1.86
CA LYS A 316 -9.63 32.89 -2.85
C LYS A 316 -9.96 31.55 -3.52
N PHE A 317 -10.43 30.57 -2.76
CA PHE A 317 -10.55 29.19 -3.24
C PHE A 317 -11.99 28.75 -3.46
N PHE A 318 -12.96 29.44 -2.88
CA PHE A 318 -14.37 29.03 -2.88
C PHE A 318 -15.34 30.15 -3.28
N GLU A 319 -14.83 31.35 -3.58
CA GLU A 319 -15.61 32.50 -4.04
C GLU A 319 -16.76 32.89 -3.09
N VAL A 320 -16.56 32.68 -1.79
CA VAL A 320 -17.51 33.02 -0.72
C VAL A 320 -16.86 33.90 0.36
N GLU A 321 -17.67 34.68 1.08
CA GLU A 321 -17.17 35.62 2.09
C GLU A 321 -16.72 34.94 3.40
N LYS A 322 -17.40 33.87 3.80
CA LYS A 322 -17.12 33.11 5.03
C LYS A 322 -16.65 31.70 4.67
N TYR A 323 -15.60 31.23 5.35
CA TYR A 323 -15.09 29.87 5.17
C TYR A 323 -16.16 28.84 5.52
N PRO A 324 -16.60 27.96 4.60
CA PRO A 324 -17.82 27.19 4.79
C PRO A 324 -17.62 25.81 5.43
N PHE A 325 -16.37 25.36 5.63
CA PHE A 325 -16.08 23.96 5.96
C PHE A 325 -15.83 23.72 7.45
N ASN A 326 -15.24 24.69 8.16
CA ASN A 326 -14.90 24.52 9.57
C ASN A 326 -14.93 25.87 10.30
N ASP A 327 -15.98 26.12 11.08
CA ASP A 327 -16.15 27.35 11.86
C ASP A 327 -15.17 27.47 13.04
N ALA A 328 -14.49 26.38 13.43
CA ALA A 328 -13.46 26.39 14.47
C ALA A 328 -12.06 26.75 13.93
N ALA A 329 -11.87 26.74 12.61
CA ALA A 329 -10.60 27.12 11.99
C ALA A 329 -10.34 28.61 12.22
N THR A 330 -9.23 28.93 12.90
CA THR A 330 -8.81 30.32 13.15
C THR A 330 -7.69 30.75 12.22
N LYS A 331 -6.93 29.79 11.68
CA LYS A 331 -5.87 29.98 10.69
C LYS A 331 -6.01 28.90 9.63
N ILE A 332 -5.60 29.25 8.40
CA ILE A 332 -5.53 28.31 7.28
C ILE A 332 -4.09 28.26 6.77
N ALA A 333 -3.51 27.07 6.64
CA ALA A 333 -2.24 26.89 5.93
C ALA A 333 -2.51 26.33 4.53
N VAL A 334 -2.03 27.02 3.50
CA VAL A 334 -2.02 26.51 2.12
C VAL A 334 -0.76 25.69 1.92
N VAL A 335 -0.94 24.39 1.68
CA VAL A 335 0.16 23.42 1.62
C VAL A 335 0.29 22.84 0.22
N THR A 336 1.53 22.63 -0.21
CA THR A 336 1.86 21.75 -1.33
C THR A 336 2.86 20.72 -0.84
N THR A 337 2.49 19.45 -0.94
CA THR A 337 3.34 18.31 -0.53
C THR A 337 3.68 17.50 -1.76
N ARG A 338 4.98 17.31 -2.00
CA ARG A 338 5.45 16.24 -2.88
C ARG A 338 5.46 14.95 -2.11
N PHE A 339 4.72 13.96 -2.58
CA PHE A 339 4.71 12.62 -2.02
C PHE A 339 5.25 11.65 -3.06
N SER A 340 6.14 10.75 -2.65
CA SER A 340 6.80 9.80 -3.54
C SER A 340 6.58 8.37 -3.08
N TRP A 341 6.41 7.48 -4.04
CA TRP A 341 6.24 6.05 -3.82
C TRP A 341 7.01 5.25 -4.86
N ILE A 342 7.23 3.98 -4.55
CA ILE A 342 7.89 3.04 -5.47
C ILE A 342 6.85 2.47 -6.42
N VAL A 343 7.22 2.26 -7.68
CA VAL A 343 6.40 1.61 -8.71
C VAL A 343 7.00 0.29 -9.15
N GLU A 344 6.24 -0.47 -9.93
CA GLU A 344 6.63 -1.80 -10.34
C GLU A 344 7.88 -1.82 -11.23
N SER A 345 8.68 -2.88 -11.11
CA SER A 345 9.89 -3.11 -11.87
C SER A 345 10.04 -4.58 -12.27
N GLY A 346 10.52 -4.81 -13.50
CA GLY A 346 10.96 -6.12 -14.00
C GLY A 346 12.46 -6.37 -13.92
N VAL A 347 13.20 -5.52 -13.19
CA VAL A 347 14.67 -5.56 -13.16
C VAL A 347 15.19 -6.44 -12.03
N ASN A 348 16.12 -7.34 -12.37
CA ASN A 348 16.83 -8.18 -11.41
C ASN A 348 17.97 -7.43 -10.70
N GLY A 349 18.22 -7.77 -9.44
CA GLY A 349 19.33 -7.26 -8.63
C GLY A 349 18.89 -6.48 -7.38
N PRO A 350 19.86 -5.93 -6.62
CA PRO A 350 19.61 -5.03 -5.50
C PRO A 350 19.41 -3.60 -5.99
N LEU A 351 18.19 -3.21 -6.30
CA LEU A 351 17.87 -1.91 -6.88
C LEU A 351 18.06 -0.76 -5.87
N VAL A 352 17.90 -1.03 -4.58
CA VAL A 352 18.03 -0.03 -3.52
C VAL A 352 19.50 0.33 -3.31
N SER A 353 20.37 -0.64 -3.02
CA SER A 353 21.79 -0.36 -2.75
C SER A 353 22.56 0.13 -3.99
N THR A 354 22.09 -0.18 -5.20
CA THR A 354 22.67 0.32 -6.46
C THR A 354 22.09 1.67 -6.92
N GLY A 355 21.13 2.24 -6.18
CA GLY A 355 20.45 3.49 -6.55
C GLY A 355 19.52 3.38 -7.77
N ILE A 356 19.36 2.19 -8.34
CA ILE A 356 18.44 1.96 -9.46
C ILE A 356 16.98 2.21 -9.05
N VAL A 357 16.66 2.07 -7.75
CA VAL A 357 15.35 2.36 -7.16
C VAL A 357 14.80 3.75 -7.52
N ASP A 358 15.67 4.74 -7.75
CA ASP A 358 15.24 6.08 -8.16
C ASP A 358 14.52 6.08 -9.52
N LYS A 359 14.86 5.17 -10.44
CA LYS A 359 14.16 5.01 -11.73
C LYS A 359 12.75 4.42 -11.57
N PHE A 360 12.49 3.79 -10.43
CA PHE A 360 11.22 3.18 -10.05
C PHE A 360 10.58 3.94 -8.90
N THR A 361 10.93 5.21 -8.73
CA THR A 361 10.23 6.13 -7.86
C THR A 361 9.43 7.11 -8.71
N THR A 362 8.18 7.31 -8.36
CA THR A 362 7.36 8.39 -8.91
C THR A 362 6.86 9.28 -7.79
N SER A 363 6.34 10.46 -8.16
CA SER A 363 5.81 11.42 -7.20
C SER A 363 4.58 12.13 -7.73
N ALA A 364 3.74 12.59 -6.82
CA ALA A 364 2.69 13.58 -7.09
C ALA A 364 2.77 14.75 -6.12
N ASP A 365 2.38 15.92 -6.60
CA ASP A 365 2.25 17.12 -5.77
C ASP A 365 0.78 17.28 -5.36
N TYR A 366 0.50 17.10 -4.06
CA TYR A 366 -0.82 17.31 -3.49
C TYR A 366 -0.98 18.72 -2.95
N GLN A 367 -2.07 19.38 -3.30
CA GLN A 367 -2.39 20.74 -2.87
C GLN A 367 -3.63 20.72 -1.98
N TYR A 368 -3.55 21.35 -0.82
CA TYR A 368 -4.63 21.36 0.15
C TYR A 368 -4.53 22.54 1.11
N LEU A 369 -5.64 22.80 1.78
CA LEU A 369 -5.73 23.66 2.95
C LEU A 369 -5.65 22.79 4.21
N LEU A 370 -4.87 23.22 5.20
CA LEU A 370 -4.99 22.74 6.57
C LEU A 370 -5.72 23.79 7.39
N GLU A 371 -6.72 23.33 8.13
CA GLU A 371 -7.49 24.12 9.07
C GLU A 371 -6.83 24.00 10.43
N THR A 372 -6.47 25.13 11.08
CA THR A 372 -5.82 25.08 12.39
C THR A 372 -6.46 26.02 13.40
N ASP A 373 -6.30 25.69 14.68
CA ASP A 373 -6.57 26.63 15.77
C ASP A 373 -5.42 27.65 15.95
N ASN A 374 -5.53 28.48 17.00
CA ASN A 374 -4.55 29.52 17.29
C ASN A 374 -3.21 28.95 17.76
N ASP A 375 -3.23 27.73 18.30
CA ASP A 375 -2.08 26.96 18.79
C ASP A 375 -1.50 26.04 17.70
N TYR A 376 -1.89 26.26 16.43
CA TYR A 376 -1.43 25.52 15.25
C TYR A 376 -1.79 24.04 15.23
N GLN A 377 -2.75 23.61 16.06
CA GLN A 377 -3.28 22.26 16.01
C GLN A 377 -4.10 22.10 14.73
N ILE A 378 -3.76 21.10 13.94
CA ILE A 378 -4.52 20.71 12.75
C ILE A 378 -5.89 20.21 13.23
N LEU A 379 -6.95 20.80 12.68
CA LEU A 379 -8.36 20.50 12.95
C LEU A 379 -9.07 19.82 11.77
N GLY A 380 -8.42 19.78 10.60
CA GLY A 380 -9.03 19.31 9.36
C GLY A 380 -8.31 19.89 8.15
N GLY A 381 -8.95 19.78 6.99
CA GLY A 381 -8.44 20.38 5.77
C GLY A 381 -9.29 20.07 4.55
N GLU A 382 -9.00 20.77 3.45
CA GLU A 382 -9.73 20.68 2.19
C GLU A 382 -8.79 20.53 1.01
N TRP A 383 -9.03 19.53 0.16
CA TRP A 383 -8.25 19.30 -1.06
C TRP A 383 -8.45 20.44 -2.06
N LEU A 384 -7.40 20.83 -2.77
CA LEU A 384 -7.42 21.90 -3.76
C LEU A 384 -7.13 21.38 -5.17
N SER A 385 -7.59 22.14 -6.17
CA SER A 385 -7.24 21.93 -7.59
C SER A 385 -7.44 20.47 -8.04
N GLY A 386 -6.47 19.88 -8.76
CA GLY A 386 -6.54 18.49 -9.21
C GLY A 386 -6.51 17.47 -8.08
N SER A 387 -6.03 17.85 -6.89
CA SER A 387 -6.00 16.98 -5.72
C SER A 387 -7.38 16.73 -5.12
N LYS A 388 -8.45 17.43 -5.56
CA LYS A 388 -9.84 17.06 -5.21
C LYS A 388 -10.28 15.74 -5.81
N ALA A 389 -9.71 15.36 -6.95
CA ALA A 389 -10.03 14.14 -7.68
C ALA A 389 -8.89 13.11 -7.65
N ASN A 390 -7.65 13.58 -7.44
CA ASN A 390 -6.45 12.75 -7.48
C ASN A 390 -5.69 12.93 -6.16
N HIS A 391 -6.13 12.19 -5.15
CA HIS A 391 -5.47 12.02 -3.86
C HIS A 391 -5.48 10.52 -3.50
N PRO A 392 -4.66 10.05 -2.55
CA PRO A 392 -4.71 8.66 -2.10
C PRO A 392 -6.11 8.30 -1.58
N ASP A 393 -6.60 7.10 -1.90
CA ASP A 393 -7.93 6.63 -1.47
C ASP A 393 -7.90 6.13 -0.02
N PHE A 394 -6.89 5.33 0.32
CA PHE A 394 -6.64 4.82 1.67
C PHE A 394 -5.15 4.62 1.94
N MET A 395 -4.81 4.48 3.23
CA MET A 395 -3.47 4.20 3.74
C MET A 395 -3.50 2.99 4.66
N TRP A 396 -2.47 2.14 4.62
CA TRP A 396 -2.40 1.01 5.55
C TRP A 396 -0.97 0.56 5.85
N LEU A 397 -0.78 -0.08 7.00
CA LEU A 397 0.53 -0.50 7.51
C LEU A 397 0.54 -2.01 7.75
N PRO A 398 1.57 -2.75 7.33
CA PRO A 398 1.77 -4.11 7.83
C PRO A 398 2.24 -4.05 9.28
N ALA A 399 1.57 -4.78 10.18
CA ALA A 399 1.90 -4.79 11.60
C ALA A 399 3.07 -5.75 11.93
N SER A 400 3.25 -6.78 11.12
CA SER A 400 4.33 -7.76 11.27
C SER A 400 4.64 -8.49 9.97
N LYS A 401 5.80 -9.15 9.93
CA LYS A 401 6.10 -10.19 8.95
C LYS A 401 5.19 -11.42 9.15
N PRO A 402 5.08 -12.32 8.16
CA PRO A 402 4.54 -13.66 8.37
C PRO A 402 5.28 -14.41 9.49
N ASP A 403 4.58 -15.32 10.17
CA ASP A 403 5.22 -16.22 11.14
C ASP A 403 6.05 -17.28 10.40
N ASN A 404 7.23 -17.64 10.91
CA ASN A 404 8.12 -18.63 10.29
C ASN A 404 7.46 -20.01 10.10
N SER A 405 6.48 -20.36 10.94
CA SER A 405 5.70 -21.59 10.79
C SER A 405 4.64 -21.54 9.67
N THR A 406 4.46 -20.38 9.02
CA THR A 406 3.43 -20.19 8.00
C THR A 406 3.70 -21.06 6.78
N THR A 407 2.70 -21.87 6.44
CA THR A 407 2.57 -22.54 5.15
C THR A 407 1.31 -22.00 4.47
N THR A 408 1.50 -21.37 3.31
CA THR A 408 0.40 -20.83 2.51
C THR A 408 -0.49 -21.95 1.97
N SER A 409 -1.72 -21.61 1.56
CA SER A 409 -2.65 -22.59 0.98
C SER A 409 -2.18 -23.20 -0.34
N VAL A 410 -1.20 -22.59 -1.01
CA VAL A 410 -0.59 -23.11 -2.24
C VAL A 410 0.63 -24.00 -1.96
N GLY A 411 1.10 -24.07 -0.72
CA GLY A 411 2.21 -24.93 -0.30
C GLY A 411 3.58 -24.24 -0.20
N LEU A 412 3.65 -22.91 -0.27
CA LEU A 412 4.87 -22.17 0.08
C LEU A 412 5.05 -22.12 1.60
N VAL A 413 6.24 -22.44 2.08
CA VAL A 413 6.66 -22.35 3.48
C VAL A 413 7.50 -21.10 3.67
N TYR A 414 7.06 -20.19 4.54
CA TYR A 414 7.70 -18.88 4.69
C TYR A 414 9.15 -18.99 5.20
N ALA A 415 9.43 -19.84 6.20
CA ALA A 415 10.81 -20.04 6.69
C ALA A 415 11.79 -20.53 5.62
N GLU A 416 11.34 -21.31 4.62
CA GLU A 416 12.19 -21.74 3.52
C GLU A 416 12.56 -20.56 2.61
N ILE A 417 11.60 -19.68 2.36
CA ILE A 417 11.77 -18.47 1.55
C ILE A 417 12.65 -17.45 2.30
N GLU A 418 12.41 -17.26 3.60
CA GLU A 418 13.25 -16.42 4.45
C GLU A 418 14.70 -16.92 4.46
N SER A 419 14.94 -18.24 4.49
CA SER A 419 16.31 -18.78 4.39
C SER A 419 17.03 -18.41 3.08
N LEU A 420 16.29 -18.28 1.96
CA LEU A 420 16.87 -17.81 0.70
C LEU A 420 17.18 -16.31 0.78
N LEU A 421 16.33 -15.53 1.41
CA LEU A 421 16.55 -14.10 1.62
C LEU A 421 17.79 -13.88 2.50
N ASP A 422 17.89 -14.57 3.64
CA ASP A 422 19.02 -14.46 4.56
C ASP A 422 20.36 -14.75 3.86
N GLU A 423 20.40 -15.78 3.02
CA GLU A 423 21.59 -16.08 2.18
C GLU A 423 21.84 -15.00 1.13
N SER A 424 20.78 -14.41 0.57
CA SER A 424 20.88 -13.36 -0.46
C SER A 424 21.37 -12.02 0.07
N VAL A 425 21.29 -11.79 1.38
CA VAL A 425 21.68 -10.52 2.03
C VAL A 425 22.87 -10.65 2.98
N SER A 426 23.44 -11.84 3.15
CA SER A 426 24.56 -12.11 4.06
C SER A 426 25.89 -12.37 3.35
N GLY A 427 26.98 -12.40 4.12
CA GLY A 427 28.31 -12.77 3.63
C GLY A 427 28.82 -11.84 2.51
N GLU A 428 29.35 -12.43 1.44
CA GLU A 428 29.89 -11.69 0.28
C GLU A 428 28.81 -10.82 -0.41
N CYS A 429 27.53 -11.22 -0.29
CA CYS A 429 26.40 -10.49 -0.87
C CYS A 429 26.07 -9.18 -0.13
N ALA A 430 26.45 -9.06 1.13
CA ALA A 430 26.30 -7.81 1.89
C ALA A 430 27.26 -6.70 1.40
N THR A 431 28.34 -7.07 0.71
CA THR A 431 29.42 -6.14 0.30
C THR A 431 29.33 -5.67 -1.15
N SER A 432 28.59 -6.39 -2.00
CA SER A 432 28.49 -6.11 -3.44
C SER A 432 27.74 -4.82 -3.82
N GLY A 433 27.19 -4.08 -2.85
CA GLY A 433 26.56 -2.77 -3.04
C GLY A 433 27.48 -1.56 -2.80
N SER A 434 28.79 -1.76 -2.64
CA SER A 434 29.74 -0.68 -2.28
C SER A 434 30.83 -0.40 -3.33
N ALA A 435 30.60 -0.76 -4.60
CA ALA A 435 31.53 -0.50 -5.70
C ALA A 435 31.04 0.60 -6.65
#